data_AF-A0A662M3M8-F1
#
_entry.id   AF-A0A662M3M8-F1
#
_cell.length_a   1.000
_cell.length_b   1.000
_cell.length_c   1.000
_cell.angle_alpha   90.00
_cell.angle_beta   90.00
_cell.angle_gamma   90.00
#
_symmetry.space_group_name_H-M   'P 1'
#
loop_
_entity.id
_entity.type
_entity.pdbx_description
1 polymer ?
#
loop_
_entity_poly.entity_id
_entity_poly.type
_entity_poly.pdbx_seq_one_letter_code
_entity_poly.pdbx_strand_id
1 'polypeptide(L)'
;MDIFDSISLIEKARKGVFLFSYGACHADELYEMPCSCPACMKGGKSFSDVLEHNYYAASSELKTIRNAIRNGVFRNLVELRASSQPEIASMLRIFDSTYYKFQEERYPIASKKIISSPLSLKRPDVERFRRRVIGRYIKPPSAKILLLLPCSAKKPYSFSKSHSIFRRAINSCKNPGVVHEVVVTSPLGIVPIELELTYPAAHYDISVTGEWSLDEQEMVKKQLESYLQKNEYDIIINHLPDDISGFLNVGEMTCEGHPTSNSSIEKLSTILRKEAGKYDMVSKSSRIMENIKSILSYQFGNAEIFPEECRIKGKYPNFKIFHKGKQLGMMVESRGMFSLTIEGGKMLAKSNSYFVHIEDFVPHGSVFEVGDVDADKKIRCGDEVVAIHDDEVRAVGVAEMNGEEMVESVRGEAIKVRHYKK
;
A
#
# COMPACT_ATOMS: atom_id res chain seq x y z
N MET A 1 -4.37 -14.12 -17.66
CA MET A 1 -5.28 -14.91 -18.53
C MET A 1 -6.16 -13.92 -19.26
N ASP A 2 -6.12 -13.95 -20.58
CA ASP A 2 -6.79 -12.95 -21.43
C ASP A 2 -7.88 -13.56 -22.32
N ILE A 3 -7.89 -14.89 -22.45
CA ILE A 3 -8.79 -15.66 -23.30
C ILE A 3 -9.41 -16.80 -22.48
N PHE A 4 -10.71 -17.03 -22.70
CA PHE A 4 -11.49 -18.11 -22.10
C PHE A 4 -12.32 -18.79 -23.20
N ASP A 5 -12.51 -20.11 -23.12
CA ASP A 5 -13.40 -20.87 -24.00
C ASP A 5 -14.78 -21.12 -23.35
N SER A 6 -15.76 -21.55 -24.16
CA SER A 6 -17.13 -21.77 -23.72
C SER A 6 -17.52 -23.23 -23.49
N ILE A 7 -16.56 -24.18 -23.56
CA ILE A 7 -16.86 -25.62 -23.52
C ILE A 7 -17.56 -25.98 -22.20
N SER A 8 -17.01 -25.49 -21.08
CA SER A 8 -17.59 -25.73 -19.75
C SER A 8 -19.03 -25.23 -19.59
N LEU A 9 -19.38 -24.12 -20.27
CA LEU A 9 -20.74 -23.56 -20.25
C LEU A 9 -21.74 -24.51 -20.92
N ILE A 10 -21.33 -25.12 -22.04
CA ILE A 10 -22.11 -26.08 -22.81
C ILE A 10 -22.28 -27.39 -22.04
N GLU A 11 -21.19 -27.93 -21.48
CA GLU A 11 -21.23 -29.16 -20.71
C GLU A 11 -22.13 -29.06 -19.48
N LYS A 12 -22.08 -27.94 -18.76
CA LYS A 12 -22.93 -27.68 -17.59
C LYS A 12 -24.39 -27.53 -17.99
N ALA A 13 -24.67 -26.83 -19.09
CA ALA A 13 -26.03 -26.70 -19.60
C ALA A 13 -26.64 -28.06 -20.00
N ARG A 14 -25.87 -28.96 -20.63
CA ARG A 14 -26.32 -30.33 -20.94
C ARG A 14 -26.70 -31.15 -19.70
N LYS A 15 -26.07 -30.84 -18.57
CA LYS A 15 -26.35 -31.45 -17.26
C LYS A 15 -27.44 -30.71 -16.48
N GLY A 16 -28.14 -29.74 -17.09
CA GLY A 16 -29.16 -28.94 -16.40
C GLY A 16 -28.61 -28.01 -15.32
N VAL A 17 -27.32 -27.63 -15.38
CA VAL A 17 -26.66 -26.84 -14.34
C VAL A 17 -26.53 -25.37 -14.75
N PHE A 18 -27.15 -24.50 -13.96
CA PHE A 18 -27.00 -23.05 -14.04
C PHE A 18 -25.70 -22.61 -13.36
N LEU A 19 -24.94 -21.74 -14.03
CA LEU A 19 -23.71 -21.15 -13.52
C LEU A 19 -23.95 -19.72 -13.01
N PHE A 20 -23.40 -19.41 -11.85
CA PHE A 20 -23.46 -18.11 -11.19
C PHE A 20 -22.06 -17.68 -10.75
N SER A 21 -21.89 -16.40 -10.41
CA SER A 21 -20.60 -15.89 -9.93
C SER A 21 -20.17 -16.47 -8.56
N TYR A 22 -21.11 -17.05 -7.81
CA TYR A 22 -20.90 -17.64 -6.49
C TYR A 22 -20.95 -19.17 -6.50
N GLY A 23 -21.10 -19.82 -7.66
CA GLY A 23 -21.14 -21.27 -7.76
C GLY A 23 -22.07 -21.76 -8.86
N ALA A 24 -22.47 -23.02 -8.76
CA ALA A 24 -23.35 -23.68 -9.72
C ALA A 24 -24.52 -24.35 -8.99
N CYS A 25 -25.68 -24.42 -9.63
CA CYS A 25 -26.88 -25.03 -9.06
C CYS A 25 -27.65 -25.80 -10.14
N HIS A 26 -28.17 -26.97 -9.80
CA HIS A 26 -28.99 -27.74 -10.73
C HIS A 26 -30.36 -27.06 -10.91
N ALA A 27 -30.93 -27.15 -12.11
CA ALA A 27 -32.21 -26.55 -12.44
C ALA A 27 -33.33 -26.94 -11.45
N ASP A 28 -33.34 -28.20 -11.01
CA ASP A 28 -34.36 -28.75 -10.10
C ASP A 28 -34.24 -28.24 -8.66
N GLU A 29 -33.07 -27.74 -8.26
CA GLU A 29 -32.83 -27.20 -6.91
C GLU A 29 -33.22 -25.72 -6.79
N LEU A 30 -33.45 -25.06 -7.92
CA LEU A 30 -33.87 -23.65 -7.97
C LEU A 30 -35.38 -23.52 -7.74
N TYR A 31 -35.75 -23.11 -6.54
CA TYR A 31 -37.11 -22.69 -6.20
C TYR A 31 -37.52 -21.41 -6.96
N GLU A 32 -36.61 -20.42 -7.01
CA GLU A 32 -36.78 -19.16 -7.72
C GLU A 32 -35.52 -18.87 -8.56
N MET A 33 -35.68 -18.23 -9.71
CA MET A 33 -34.55 -17.84 -10.58
C MET A 33 -33.90 -16.55 -10.06
N PRO A 34 -32.65 -16.59 -9.52
CA PRO A 34 -32.00 -15.41 -8.92
C PRO A 34 -31.32 -14.51 -9.98
N CYS A 35 -31.82 -14.50 -11.21
CA CYS A 35 -31.22 -13.81 -12.35
C CYS A 35 -32.29 -13.16 -13.23
N SER A 36 -31.95 -12.01 -13.81
CA SER A 36 -32.84 -11.22 -14.68
C SER A 36 -32.41 -11.24 -16.16
N CYS A 37 -31.66 -12.25 -16.61
CA CYS A 37 -31.33 -12.38 -18.04
C CYS A 37 -32.56 -12.84 -18.86
N PRO A 38 -32.54 -12.67 -20.20
CA PRO A 38 -33.69 -13.04 -21.05
C PRO A 38 -34.16 -14.49 -20.89
N ALA A 39 -33.24 -15.45 -20.67
CA ALA A 39 -33.61 -16.85 -20.42
C ALA A 39 -34.31 -17.02 -19.07
N CYS A 40 -33.77 -16.43 -18.00
CA CYS A 40 -34.33 -16.55 -16.65
C CYS A 40 -35.68 -15.83 -16.50
N MET A 41 -35.89 -14.71 -17.20
CA MET A 41 -37.17 -14.00 -17.19
C MET A 41 -38.32 -14.83 -17.80
N LYS A 42 -38.02 -15.78 -18.70
CA LYS A 42 -39.01 -16.73 -19.23
C LYS A 42 -39.31 -17.88 -18.27
N GLY A 43 -38.49 -18.08 -17.24
CA GLY A 43 -38.61 -19.20 -16.30
C GLY A 43 -38.27 -20.58 -16.89
N GLY A 44 -37.70 -20.63 -18.10
CA GLY A 44 -37.37 -21.87 -18.78
C GLY A 44 -36.17 -22.59 -18.15
N LYS A 45 -36.25 -23.92 -18.07
CA LYS A 45 -35.19 -24.81 -17.56
C LYS A 45 -34.71 -25.83 -18.60
N SER A 46 -35.03 -25.61 -19.88
CA SER A 46 -34.57 -26.48 -20.97
C SER A 46 -33.06 -26.30 -21.21
N PHE A 47 -32.43 -27.25 -21.92
CA PHE A 47 -31.02 -27.13 -22.30
C PHE A 47 -30.69 -25.76 -22.94
N SER A 48 -31.53 -25.27 -23.85
CA SER A 48 -31.34 -23.97 -24.49
C SER A 48 -31.43 -22.81 -23.52
N ASP A 49 -32.35 -22.86 -22.55
CA ASP A 49 -32.49 -21.80 -21.55
C ASP A 49 -31.29 -21.76 -20.60
N VAL A 50 -30.85 -22.92 -20.11
CA VAL A 50 -29.68 -23.04 -19.23
C VAL A 50 -28.42 -22.58 -19.97
N LEU A 51 -28.27 -22.96 -21.25
CA LEU A 51 -27.14 -22.54 -22.06
C LEU A 51 -27.13 -21.02 -22.30
N GLU A 52 -28.28 -20.45 -22.67
CA GLU A 52 -28.43 -19.01 -22.86
C GLU A 52 -28.08 -18.26 -21.56
N HIS A 53 -28.61 -18.70 -20.41
CA HIS A 53 -28.23 -18.16 -19.10
C HIS A 53 -26.72 -18.25 -18.86
N ASN A 54 -26.09 -19.42 -19.06
CA ASN A 54 -24.66 -19.62 -18.80
C ASN A 54 -23.78 -18.67 -19.64
N TYR A 55 -24.17 -18.40 -20.90
CA TYR A 55 -23.51 -17.39 -21.73
C TYR A 55 -23.69 -15.97 -21.20
N TYR A 56 -24.90 -15.59 -20.78
CA TYR A 56 -25.15 -14.29 -20.17
C TYR A 56 -24.39 -14.11 -18.86
N ALA A 57 -24.36 -15.13 -18.01
CA ALA A 57 -23.62 -15.13 -16.75
C ALA A 57 -22.12 -14.94 -16.97
N ALA A 58 -21.52 -15.69 -17.89
CA ALA A 58 -20.10 -15.55 -18.25
C ALA A 58 -19.79 -14.16 -18.83
N SER A 59 -20.63 -13.66 -19.75
CA SER A 59 -20.47 -12.33 -20.35
C SER A 59 -20.57 -11.21 -19.31
N SER A 60 -21.51 -11.34 -18.35
CA SER A 60 -21.66 -10.42 -17.24
C SER A 60 -20.45 -10.43 -16.32
N GLU A 61 -19.94 -11.61 -15.95
CA GLU A 61 -18.76 -11.73 -15.09
C GLU A 61 -17.51 -11.15 -15.76
N LEU A 62 -17.30 -11.38 -17.07
CA LEU A 62 -16.21 -10.75 -17.82
C LEU A 62 -16.29 -9.22 -17.81
N LYS A 63 -17.50 -8.64 -17.92
CA LYS A 63 -17.70 -7.19 -17.80
C LYS A 63 -17.38 -6.71 -16.39
N THR A 64 -17.82 -7.43 -15.36
CA THR A 64 -17.53 -7.14 -13.95
C THR A 64 -16.02 -7.16 -13.68
N ILE A 65 -15.31 -8.17 -14.16
CA ILE A 65 -13.84 -8.29 -14.05
C ILE A 65 -13.14 -7.10 -14.72
N ARG A 66 -13.49 -6.77 -15.97
CA ARG A 66 -12.89 -5.61 -16.67
C ARG A 66 -13.11 -4.29 -15.94
N ASN A 67 -14.32 -4.08 -15.41
CA ASN A 67 -14.61 -2.89 -14.59
C ASN A 67 -13.80 -2.89 -13.29
N ALA A 68 -13.67 -4.04 -12.62
CA ALA A 68 -12.88 -4.16 -11.41
C ALA A 68 -11.39 -3.89 -11.64
N ILE A 69 -10.83 -4.35 -12.77
CA ILE A 69 -9.45 -4.03 -13.18
C ILE A 69 -9.29 -2.53 -13.42
N ARG A 70 -10.14 -1.93 -14.26
CA ARG A 70 -10.11 -0.48 -14.55
C ARG A 70 -10.26 0.39 -13.30
N ASN A 71 -11.06 -0.08 -12.34
CA ASN A 71 -11.29 0.61 -11.08
C ASN A 71 -10.30 0.21 -9.97
N GLY A 72 -9.26 -0.61 -10.24
CA GLY A 72 -8.25 -0.98 -9.24
C GLY A 72 -8.79 -1.80 -8.05
N VAL A 73 -9.93 -2.47 -8.20
CA VAL A 73 -10.58 -3.27 -7.14
C VAL A 73 -10.65 -4.77 -7.50
N PHE A 74 -9.95 -5.19 -8.55
CA PHE A 74 -9.96 -6.58 -9.01
C PHE A 74 -9.59 -7.57 -7.92
N ARG A 75 -8.56 -7.28 -7.11
CA ARG A 75 -8.18 -8.17 -6.02
C ARG A 75 -9.26 -8.29 -4.93
N ASN A 76 -10.04 -7.24 -4.65
CA ASN A 76 -11.20 -7.34 -3.74
C ASN A 76 -12.33 -8.18 -4.35
N LEU A 77 -12.54 -8.11 -5.68
CA LEU A 77 -13.46 -9.01 -6.37
C LEU A 77 -13.01 -10.47 -6.23
N VAL A 78 -11.72 -10.76 -6.43
CA VAL A 78 -11.17 -12.12 -6.25
C VAL A 78 -11.39 -12.62 -4.82
N GLU A 79 -11.13 -11.81 -3.80
CA GLU A 79 -11.37 -12.19 -2.40
C GLU A 79 -12.86 -12.44 -2.10
N LEU A 80 -13.76 -11.65 -2.68
CA LEU A 80 -15.20 -11.87 -2.57
C LEU A 80 -15.60 -13.24 -3.18
N ARG A 81 -15.04 -13.59 -4.34
CA ARG A 81 -15.28 -14.88 -5.00
C ARG A 81 -14.67 -16.04 -4.21
N ALA A 82 -13.47 -15.87 -3.68
CA ALA A 82 -12.80 -16.85 -2.84
C ALA A 82 -13.62 -17.21 -1.59
N SER A 83 -14.25 -16.23 -0.95
CA SER A 83 -15.12 -16.47 0.20
C SER A 83 -16.37 -17.31 -0.11
N SER A 84 -16.75 -17.47 -1.38
CA SER A 84 -17.92 -18.27 -1.79
C SER A 84 -17.60 -19.72 -2.14
N GLN A 85 -16.33 -20.05 -2.46
CA GLN A 85 -15.96 -21.34 -3.04
C GLN A 85 -14.63 -21.85 -2.46
N PRO A 86 -14.60 -23.02 -1.80
CA PRO A 86 -13.40 -23.57 -1.17
C PRO A 86 -12.20 -23.76 -2.12
N GLU A 87 -12.46 -24.13 -3.37
CA GLU A 87 -11.44 -24.34 -4.39
C GLU A 87 -10.75 -23.01 -4.74
N ILE A 88 -11.53 -21.95 -4.93
CA ILE A 88 -11.00 -20.61 -5.21
C ILE A 88 -10.25 -20.07 -4.00
N ALA A 89 -10.77 -20.26 -2.78
CA ALA A 89 -10.06 -19.92 -1.55
C ALA A 89 -8.71 -20.63 -1.45
N SER A 90 -8.65 -21.91 -1.80
CA SER A 90 -7.42 -22.70 -1.79
C SER A 90 -6.42 -22.20 -2.83
N MET A 91 -6.88 -21.93 -4.07
CA MET A 91 -6.05 -21.35 -5.13
C MET A 91 -5.47 -20.00 -4.70
N LEU A 92 -6.29 -19.12 -4.12
CA LEU A 92 -5.83 -17.81 -3.65
C LEU A 92 -4.78 -17.93 -2.55
N ARG A 93 -5.01 -18.81 -1.57
CA ARG A 93 -4.06 -19.07 -0.48
C ARG A 93 -2.71 -19.58 -0.99
N ILE A 94 -2.72 -20.53 -1.93
CA ILE A 94 -1.50 -21.07 -2.56
C ILE A 94 -0.80 -19.97 -3.38
N PHE A 95 -1.57 -19.17 -4.11
CA PHE A 95 -1.02 -18.09 -4.92
C PHE A 95 -0.31 -17.06 -4.02
N ASP A 96 -0.93 -16.67 -2.90
CA ASP A 96 -0.37 -15.70 -1.96
C ASP A 96 0.81 -16.23 -1.15
N SER A 97 0.87 -17.53 -0.87
CA SER A 97 1.98 -18.11 -0.11
C SER A 97 3.14 -18.55 -1.01
N THR A 98 2.88 -19.44 -1.96
CA THR A 98 3.91 -20.10 -2.77
C THR A 98 4.35 -19.23 -3.94
N TYR A 99 3.42 -18.47 -4.55
CA TYR A 99 3.69 -17.67 -5.74
C TYR A 99 3.67 -16.17 -5.46
N TYR A 100 3.94 -15.79 -4.21
CA TYR A 100 3.99 -14.39 -3.78
C TYR A 100 4.85 -13.52 -4.70
N LYS A 101 6.06 -13.98 -5.02
CA LYS A 101 7.02 -13.20 -5.83
C LYS A 101 6.46 -12.83 -7.21
N PHE A 102 5.90 -13.82 -7.91
CA PHE A 102 5.29 -13.62 -9.22
C PHE A 102 4.16 -12.58 -9.18
N GLN A 103 3.30 -12.66 -8.17
CA GLN A 103 2.23 -11.69 -7.96
C GLN A 103 2.77 -10.30 -7.64
N GLU A 104 3.68 -10.21 -6.68
CA GLU A 104 4.23 -8.96 -6.18
C GLU A 104 4.94 -8.19 -7.29
N GLU A 105 5.67 -8.86 -8.18
CA GLU A 105 6.35 -8.21 -9.30
C GLU A 105 5.38 -7.51 -10.26
N ARG A 106 4.16 -8.04 -10.40
CA ARG A 106 3.12 -7.57 -11.32
C ARG A 106 2.03 -6.73 -10.63
N TYR A 107 2.13 -6.53 -9.32
CA TYR A 107 1.14 -5.75 -8.56
C TYR A 107 1.56 -4.28 -8.53
N PRO A 108 0.68 -3.31 -8.85
CA PRO A 108 1.04 -1.88 -8.82
C PRO A 108 1.38 -1.42 -7.40
N ILE A 109 2.20 -0.37 -7.26
CA ILE A 109 2.56 0.17 -5.92
C ILE A 109 1.42 0.88 -5.22
N ALA A 110 0.43 1.34 -5.98
CA ALA A 110 -0.75 2.00 -5.47
C ALA A 110 -1.97 1.56 -6.27
N SER A 111 -3.09 1.39 -5.58
CA SER A 111 -4.38 1.08 -6.18
C SER A 111 -5.50 1.88 -5.49
N LYS A 112 -6.75 1.52 -5.76
CA LYS A 112 -7.90 2.02 -5.00
C LYS A 112 -7.99 1.41 -3.60
N LYS A 113 -8.96 1.88 -2.84
CA LYS A 113 -9.21 1.49 -1.45
C LYS A 113 -9.37 -0.03 -1.31
N ILE A 114 -8.62 -0.63 -0.39
CA ILE A 114 -8.73 -2.03 0.02
C ILE A 114 -9.95 -2.17 0.93
N ILE A 115 -10.88 -3.06 0.60
CA ILE A 115 -11.89 -3.53 1.55
C ILE A 115 -11.32 -4.78 2.22
N SER A 116 -10.88 -4.63 3.48
CA SER A 116 -10.13 -5.68 4.16
C SER A 116 -11.04 -6.85 4.54
N SER A 117 -10.54 -8.05 4.30
CA SER A 117 -11.07 -9.33 4.75
C SER A 117 -9.94 -10.14 5.40
N PRO A 118 -10.20 -11.28 6.05
CA PRO A 118 -9.13 -12.16 6.53
C PRO A 118 -8.16 -12.59 5.43
N LEU A 119 -8.62 -12.70 4.17
CA LEU A 119 -7.77 -13.01 3.01
C LEU A 119 -6.86 -11.83 2.63
N SER A 120 -7.11 -10.62 3.13
CA SER A 120 -6.34 -9.44 2.79
C SER A 120 -4.95 -9.41 3.43
N LEU A 121 -4.72 -10.17 4.51
CA LEU A 121 -3.44 -10.16 5.23
C LEU A 121 -2.25 -10.50 4.33
N LYS A 122 -2.42 -11.46 3.42
CA LYS A 122 -1.34 -11.94 2.53
C LYS A 122 -1.36 -11.32 1.13
N ARG A 123 -2.19 -10.28 0.91
CA ARG A 123 -2.22 -9.59 -0.38
C ARG A 123 -0.85 -9.03 -0.74
N PRO A 124 -0.47 -9.04 -2.04
CA PRO A 124 0.84 -8.56 -2.48
C PRO A 124 1.16 -7.13 -2.05
N ASP A 125 0.21 -6.20 -2.17
CA ASP A 125 0.38 -4.81 -1.78
C ASP A 125 0.52 -4.59 -0.27
N VAL A 126 -0.28 -5.30 0.54
CA VAL A 126 -0.20 -5.29 2.01
C VAL A 126 1.13 -5.85 2.50
N GLU A 127 1.50 -7.05 2.05
CA GLU A 127 2.76 -7.70 2.44
C GLU A 127 3.97 -6.90 1.94
N ARG A 128 3.91 -6.31 0.73
CA ARG A 128 4.97 -5.41 0.24
C ARG A 128 5.14 -4.22 1.16
N PHE A 129 4.04 -3.58 1.57
CA PHE A 129 4.11 -2.45 2.50
C PHE A 129 4.82 -2.87 3.79
N ARG A 130 4.40 -3.98 4.40
CA ARG A 130 5.02 -4.53 5.62
C ARG A 130 6.52 -4.81 5.42
N ARG A 131 6.89 -5.48 4.32
CA ARG A 131 8.29 -5.75 3.96
C ARG A 131 9.11 -4.48 3.74
N ARG A 132 8.54 -3.44 3.11
CA ARG A 132 9.22 -2.15 2.93
C ARG A 132 9.37 -1.39 4.26
N VAL A 133 8.40 -1.47 5.17
CA VAL A 133 8.53 -0.90 6.53
C VAL A 133 9.66 -1.58 7.31
N ILE A 134 9.81 -2.90 7.22
CA ILE A 134 10.89 -3.61 7.93
C ILE A 134 12.24 -3.46 7.22
N GLY A 135 12.27 -3.71 5.91
CA GLY A 135 13.52 -3.76 5.16
C GLY A 135 14.08 -2.39 4.79
N ARG A 136 13.23 -1.42 4.46
CA ARG A 136 13.66 -0.16 3.83
C ARG A 136 13.50 1.07 4.72
N TYR A 137 12.42 1.18 5.47
CA TYR A 137 12.19 2.34 6.33
C TYR A 137 13.26 2.45 7.42
N ILE A 138 13.61 3.69 7.77
CA ILE A 138 14.52 4.05 8.86
C ILE A 138 13.82 5.14 9.67
N LYS A 139 13.75 4.98 10.99
CA LYS A 139 13.15 5.98 11.88
C LYS A 139 13.92 7.31 11.80
N PRO A 140 13.27 8.45 12.11
CA PRO A 140 13.97 9.71 12.32
C PRO A 140 15.05 9.57 13.42
N PRO A 141 16.33 9.91 13.16
CA PRO A 141 17.42 9.76 14.12
C PRO A 141 17.21 10.46 15.46
N SER A 142 16.55 11.61 15.46
CA SER A 142 16.23 12.36 16.68
C SER A 142 15.14 11.69 17.52
N ALA A 143 14.40 10.70 16.99
CA ALA A 143 13.42 9.94 17.75
C ALA A 143 14.10 9.04 18.79
N LYS A 144 13.77 9.25 20.07
CA LYS A 144 14.23 8.44 21.21
C LYS A 144 13.10 7.68 21.88
N ILE A 145 11.87 8.18 21.77
CA ILE A 145 10.67 7.60 22.36
C ILE A 145 9.78 7.07 21.24
N LEU A 146 9.49 5.76 21.26
CA LEU A 146 8.46 5.16 20.42
C LEU A 146 7.11 5.30 21.13
N LEU A 147 6.13 5.89 20.46
CA LEU A 147 4.74 5.97 20.91
C LEU A 147 3.86 5.12 19.99
N LEU A 148 3.37 4.00 20.53
CA LEU A 148 2.41 3.14 19.83
C LEU A 148 1.00 3.70 20.00
N LEU A 149 0.32 3.93 18.87
CA LEU A 149 -1.04 4.50 18.82
C LEU A 149 -2.01 3.58 18.09
N PRO A 150 -3.30 3.58 18.46
CA PRO A 150 -4.31 2.87 17.70
C PRO A 150 -4.59 3.57 16.38
N CYS A 151 -5.10 2.80 15.42
CA CYS A 151 -5.60 3.34 14.16
C CYS A 151 -6.85 4.23 14.36
N SER A 152 -7.28 4.88 13.28
CA SER A 152 -8.53 5.65 13.26
C SER A 152 -9.35 5.33 12.01
N ALA A 153 -10.68 5.41 12.14
CA ALA A 153 -11.60 5.22 11.02
C ALA A 153 -11.34 6.23 9.88
N LYS A 154 -11.14 7.50 10.23
CA LYS A 154 -10.69 8.52 9.28
C LYS A 154 -9.19 8.35 9.03
N LYS A 155 -8.82 8.24 7.75
CA LYS A 155 -7.45 8.26 7.25
C LYS A 155 -7.26 9.48 6.34
N PRO A 156 -6.07 10.09 6.28
CA PRO A 156 -4.86 9.79 7.06
C PRO A 156 -5.06 9.97 8.57
N TYR A 157 -4.36 9.18 9.38
CA TYR A 157 -4.63 9.07 10.82
C TYR A 157 -4.52 10.42 11.51
N SER A 158 -3.50 11.20 11.15
CA SER A 158 -3.18 12.51 11.69
C SER A 158 -4.31 13.53 11.47
N PHE A 159 -5.28 13.26 10.57
CA PHE A 159 -6.42 14.14 10.29
C PHE A 159 -7.70 13.70 11.04
N SER A 160 -7.60 12.67 11.88
CA SER A 160 -8.69 12.18 12.72
C SER A 160 -8.83 12.98 14.03
N LYS A 161 -10.01 12.89 14.65
CA LYS A 161 -10.27 13.51 15.96
C LYS A 161 -9.38 12.92 17.04
N SER A 162 -9.26 11.58 17.10
CA SER A 162 -8.44 10.88 18.09
C SER A 162 -6.96 11.28 18.02
N HIS A 163 -6.38 11.29 16.82
CA HIS A 163 -4.98 11.71 16.64
C HIS A 163 -4.75 13.20 16.90
N SER A 164 -5.77 14.04 16.69
CA SER A 164 -5.69 15.44 17.12
C SER A 164 -5.56 15.57 18.64
N ILE A 165 -6.18 14.66 19.42
CA ILE A 165 -6.05 14.60 20.88
C ILE A 165 -4.65 14.12 21.26
N PHE A 166 -4.17 13.02 20.68
CA PHE A 166 -2.81 12.50 20.92
C PHE A 166 -1.74 13.55 20.62
N ARG A 167 -1.88 14.28 19.50
CA ARG A 167 -0.97 15.36 19.13
C ARG A 167 -0.91 16.48 20.17
N ARG A 168 -2.03 16.80 20.84
CA ARG A 168 -2.03 17.78 21.94
C ARG A 168 -1.21 17.27 23.13
N ALA A 169 -1.34 15.99 23.48
CA ALA A 169 -0.53 15.36 24.53
C ALA A 169 0.97 15.42 24.19
N ILE A 170 1.34 15.02 22.96
CA ILE A 170 2.70 15.06 22.43
C ILE A 170 3.28 16.47 22.45
N ASN A 171 2.55 17.46 21.95
CA ASN A 171 3.02 18.85 21.96
C ASN A 171 3.19 19.42 23.38
N SER A 172 2.47 18.88 24.37
CA SER A 172 2.58 19.33 25.75
C SER A 172 3.90 18.92 26.45
N CYS A 173 4.68 18.01 25.86
CA CYS A 173 6.00 17.61 26.38
C CYS A 173 7.10 18.64 26.10
N LYS A 174 6.82 19.70 25.32
CA LYS A 174 7.77 20.74 24.90
C LYS A 174 8.96 20.28 24.05
N ASN A 175 9.14 18.98 23.82
CA ASN A 175 10.12 18.41 22.88
C ASN A 175 9.48 17.34 21.98
N PRO A 176 8.47 17.66 21.15
CA PRO A 176 7.76 16.66 20.36
C PRO A 176 8.65 15.96 19.32
N GLY A 177 9.80 16.53 18.96
CA GLY A 177 10.69 15.97 17.95
C GLY A 177 11.43 14.69 18.38
N VAL A 178 11.48 14.38 19.69
CA VAL A 178 12.03 13.10 20.18
C VAL A 178 11.01 11.97 20.21
N VAL A 179 9.73 12.26 20.01
CA VAL A 179 8.65 11.28 20.00
C VAL A 179 8.42 10.81 18.57
N HIS A 180 8.30 9.49 18.39
CA HIS A 180 7.96 8.89 17.13
C HIS A 180 6.65 8.13 17.23
N GLU A 181 5.67 8.56 16.47
CA GLU A 181 4.35 7.97 16.41
C GLU A 181 4.35 6.77 15.43
N VAL A 182 3.99 5.59 15.92
CA VAL A 182 3.78 4.39 15.09
C VAL A 182 2.38 3.86 15.36
N VAL A 183 1.58 3.76 14.32
CA VAL A 183 0.19 3.30 14.40
C VAL A 183 0.13 1.79 14.26
N VAL A 184 -0.55 1.12 15.18
CA VAL A 184 -0.83 -0.32 15.11
C VAL A 184 -2.20 -0.56 14.49
N THR A 185 -2.26 -1.42 13.47
CA THR A 185 -3.49 -1.69 12.71
C THR A 185 -3.45 -3.02 11.96
N SER A 186 -4.60 -3.47 11.49
CA SER A 186 -4.73 -4.57 10.52
C SER A 186 -5.28 -4.01 9.20
N PRO A 187 -4.87 -4.52 8.02
CA PRO A 187 -3.94 -5.64 7.80
C PRO A 187 -2.46 -5.23 7.70
N LEU A 188 -2.11 -3.97 8.00
CA LEU A 188 -0.78 -3.40 7.75
C LEU A 188 0.23 -3.63 8.89
N GLY A 189 -0.24 -4.12 10.04
CA GLY A 189 0.51 -4.32 11.27
C GLY A 189 0.96 -3.01 11.90
N ILE A 190 2.10 -2.46 11.49
CA ILE A 190 2.60 -1.17 11.98
C ILE A 190 2.79 -0.15 10.84
N VAL A 191 2.44 1.10 11.12
CA VAL A 191 2.55 2.22 10.20
C VAL A 191 3.24 3.39 10.90
N PRO A 192 4.53 3.65 10.65
CA PRO A 192 5.17 4.90 11.04
C PRO A 192 4.41 6.10 10.48
N ILE A 193 4.23 7.15 11.28
CA ILE A 193 3.34 8.26 10.91
C ILE A 193 3.78 8.99 9.63
N GLU A 194 5.07 8.96 9.29
CA GLU A 194 5.57 9.54 8.04
C GLU A 194 5.00 8.85 6.78
N LEU A 195 4.55 7.59 6.92
CA LEU A 195 3.99 6.78 5.84
C LEU A 195 2.46 6.79 5.79
N GLU A 196 1.77 7.57 6.64
CA GLU A 196 0.31 7.50 6.74
C GLU A 196 -0.44 7.83 5.44
N LEU A 197 0.17 8.63 4.56
CA LEU A 197 -0.37 8.98 3.25
C LEU A 197 -0.02 7.95 2.16
N THR A 198 1.00 7.14 2.41
CA THR A 198 1.50 6.18 1.43
C THR A 198 0.51 5.04 1.31
N TYR A 199 0.20 4.63 0.08
CA TYR A 199 -0.64 3.45 -0.13
C TYR A 199 0.03 2.20 0.48
N PRO A 200 -0.72 1.32 1.18
CA PRO A 200 -2.15 1.34 1.44
C PRO A 200 -2.59 2.01 2.76
N ALA A 201 -1.70 2.65 3.53
CA ALA A 201 -2.01 3.20 4.87
C ALA A 201 -3.19 4.19 4.89
N ALA A 202 -3.32 5.04 3.87
CA ALA A 202 -4.48 5.93 3.74
C ALA A 202 -5.71 5.27 3.07
N HIS A 203 -5.58 4.05 2.55
CA HIS A 203 -6.47 3.49 1.52
C HIS A 203 -6.98 2.08 1.87
N TYR A 204 -7.40 1.86 3.12
CA TYR A 204 -8.09 0.62 3.49
C TYR A 204 -9.37 0.90 4.31
N ASP A 205 -10.31 -0.02 4.26
CA ASP A 205 -11.41 -0.19 5.21
C ASP A 205 -11.26 -1.51 5.93
N ILE A 206 -11.66 -1.55 7.20
CA ILE A 206 -11.67 -2.77 8.00
C ILE A 206 -12.79 -2.70 9.02
N SER A 207 -13.38 -3.86 9.35
CA SER A 207 -14.31 -3.96 10.47
C SER A 207 -13.59 -3.67 11.79
N VAL A 208 -14.12 -2.72 12.57
CA VAL A 208 -13.56 -2.34 13.87
C VAL A 208 -14.41 -2.97 14.96
N THR A 209 -14.32 -4.29 15.10
CA THR A 209 -15.03 -5.04 16.16
C THR A 209 -14.21 -5.13 17.46
N GLY A 210 -12.90 -4.82 17.41
CA GLY A 210 -11.97 -5.06 18.51
C GLY A 210 -11.53 -6.53 18.62
N GLU A 211 -11.97 -7.38 17.69
CA GLU A 211 -11.55 -8.78 17.63
C GLU A 211 -10.35 -8.92 16.70
N TRP A 212 -9.26 -9.49 17.22
CA TRP A 212 -8.04 -9.76 16.48
C TRP A 212 -7.82 -11.25 16.33
N SER A 213 -7.81 -11.74 15.09
CA SER A 213 -7.48 -13.14 14.81
C SER A 213 -6.04 -13.45 15.21
N LEU A 214 -5.75 -14.74 15.48
CA LEU A 214 -4.39 -15.17 15.85
C LEU A 214 -3.36 -14.83 14.75
N ASP A 215 -3.77 -14.94 13.49
CA ASP A 215 -2.94 -14.55 12.33
C ASP A 215 -2.60 -13.05 12.35
N GLU A 216 -3.55 -12.18 12.71
CA GLU A 216 -3.31 -10.74 12.85
C GLU A 216 -2.39 -10.45 14.04
N GLN A 217 -2.64 -11.06 15.19
CA GLN A 217 -1.80 -10.89 16.38
C GLN A 217 -0.36 -11.31 16.11
N GLU A 218 -0.16 -12.48 15.50
CA GLU A 218 1.18 -12.98 15.15
C GLU A 218 1.86 -12.08 14.12
N MET A 219 1.12 -11.61 13.12
CA MET A 219 1.61 -10.68 12.10
C MET A 219 2.12 -9.38 12.73
N VAL A 220 1.34 -8.75 13.62
CA VAL A 220 1.75 -7.49 14.27
C VAL A 220 2.95 -7.73 15.19
N LYS A 221 2.96 -8.79 16.00
CA LYS A 221 4.08 -9.11 16.90
C LYS A 221 5.39 -9.27 16.13
N LYS A 222 5.41 -10.13 15.11
CA LYS A 222 6.61 -10.38 14.28
C LYS A 222 7.08 -9.11 13.57
N GLN A 223 6.15 -8.31 13.07
CA GLN A 223 6.49 -7.06 12.40
C GLN A 223 7.09 -6.05 13.39
N LEU A 224 6.49 -5.87 14.57
CA LEU A 224 7.01 -4.96 15.59
C LEU A 224 8.38 -5.39 16.10
N GLU A 225 8.59 -6.69 16.35
CA GLU A 225 9.89 -7.24 16.74
C GLU A 225 10.97 -6.93 15.68
N SER A 226 10.71 -7.25 14.42
CA SER A 226 11.64 -6.98 13.31
C SER A 226 11.90 -5.48 13.13
N TYR A 227 10.87 -4.66 13.39
CA TYR A 227 10.98 -3.21 13.30
C TYR A 227 11.91 -2.64 14.38
N LEU A 228 11.78 -3.14 15.62
CA LEU A 228 12.59 -2.72 16.77
C LEU A 228 14.05 -3.20 16.67
N GLN A 229 14.31 -4.32 16.00
CA GLN A 229 15.69 -4.76 15.71
C GLN A 229 16.47 -3.78 14.84
N LYS A 230 15.77 -3.09 13.92
CA LYS A 230 16.38 -2.09 13.02
C LYS A 230 16.28 -0.67 13.57
N ASN A 231 15.23 -0.37 14.31
CA ASN A 231 14.92 0.97 14.80
C ASN A 231 14.93 0.98 16.33
N GLU A 232 16.05 1.40 16.90
CA GLU A 232 16.25 1.41 18.35
C GLU A 232 15.55 2.59 19.02
N TYR A 233 14.96 2.37 20.19
CA TYR A 233 14.38 3.42 21.02
C TYR A 233 14.80 3.19 22.46
N ASP A 234 15.04 4.26 23.18
CA ASP A 234 15.38 4.18 24.60
C ASP A 234 14.14 3.83 25.42
N ILE A 235 12.96 4.25 24.94
CA ILE A 235 11.68 4.14 25.64
C ILE A 235 10.59 3.77 24.64
N ILE A 236 9.74 2.82 25.04
CA ILE A 236 8.51 2.46 24.31
C ILE A 236 7.33 2.80 25.22
N ILE A 237 6.44 3.67 24.72
CA ILE A 237 5.16 4.01 25.34
C ILE A 237 4.06 3.33 24.54
N ASN A 238 3.27 2.51 25.23
CA ASN A 238 2.17 1.79 24.65
C ASN A 238 0.85 2.50 25.02
N HIS A 239 0.27 3.20 24.06
CA HIS A 239 -0.99 3.90 24.20
C HIS A 239 -2.10 3.23 23.38
N LEU A 240 -2.12 1.90 23.39
CA LEU A 240 -3.06 1.07 22.66
C LEU A 240 -4.21 0.61 23.57
N PRO A 241 -5.41 0.38 23.03
CA PRO A 241 -6.50 -0.28 23.76
C PRO A 241 -6.12 -1.71 24.15
N ASP A 242 -6.83 -2.27 25.14
CA ASP A 242 -6.47 -3.54 25.79
C ASP A 242 -6.46 -4.74 24.84
N ASP A 243 -7.33 -4.75 23.81
CA ASP A 243 -7.40 -5.78 22.78
C ASP A 243 -6.10 -5.90 21.97
N ILE A 244 -5.36 -4.79 21.80
CA ILE A 244 -4.06 -4.76 21.12
C ILE A 244 -2.91 -4.85 22.12
N SER A 245 -2.99 -4.06 23.19
CA SER A 245 -1.96 -3.97 24.22
C SER A 245 -1.73 -5.32 24.90
N GLY A 246 -2.81 -6.09 25.13
CA GLY A 246 -2.75 -7.38 25.81
C GLY A 246 -1.90 -8.42 25.08
N PHE A 247 -1.96 -8.48 23.74
CA PHE A 247 -1.14 -9.45 23.01
C PHE A 247 0.26 -8.93 22.68
N LEU A 248 0.47 -7.61 22.54
CA LEU A 248 1.80 -7.05 22.29
C LEU A 248 2.68 -7.02 23.54
N ASN A 249 2.10 -6.70 24.70
CA ASN A 249 2.75 -6.66 26.01
C ASN A 249 4.16 -6.03 25.98
N VAL A 250 4.27 -4.83 25.41
CA VAL A 250 5.53 -4.09 25.25
C VAL A 250 5.39 -2.67 25.75
N GLY A 251 6.46 -2.12 26.32
CA GLY A 251 6.54 -0.73 26.76
C GLY A 251 5.67 -0.38 27.97
N GLU A 252 5.74 0.88 28.38
CA GLU A 252 4.93 1.41 29.48
C GLU A 252 3.50 1.70 28.99
N MET A 253 2.50 1.06 29.60
CA MET A 253 1.09 1.20 29.23
C MET A 253 0.48 2.49 29.76
N THR A 254 -0.13 3.27 28.87
CA THR A 254 -0.73 4.58 29.20
C THR A 254 -2.23 4.67 28.92
N CYS A 255 -2.80 3.69 28.22
CA CYS A 255 -4.24 3.62 28.01
C CYS A 255 -4.92 2.96 29.21
N GLU A 256 -5.95 3.61 29.74
CA GLU A 256 -6.83 3.11 30.80
C GLU A 256 -8.26 3.10 30.24
N GLY A 257 -8.74 1.90 29.88
CA GLY A 257 -10.03 1.69 29.22
C GLY A 257 -10.02 2.16 27.77
N HIS A 258 -10.17 3.46 27.52
CA HIS A 258 -10.23 4.02 26.17
C HIS A 258 -9.05 4.96 25.88
N PRO A 259 -8.39 4.88 24.71
CA PRO A 259 -7.20 5.69 24.39
C PRO A 259 -7.45 7.21 24.50
N THR A 260 -8.64 7.68 24.15
CA THR A 260 -8.98 9.11 24.19
C THR A 260 -9.69 9.54 25.48
N SER A 261 -9.76 8.71 26.52
CA SER A 261 -10.32 9.10 27.82
C SER A 261 -9.43 10.14 28.50
N ASN A 262 -10.00 10.96 29.40
CA ASN A 262 -9.21 11.98 30.10
C ASN A 262 -8.07 11.35 30.91
N SER A 263 -8.32 10.24 31.62
CA SER A 263 -7.31 9.53 32.40
C SER A 263 -6.15 9.03 31.53
N SER A 264 -6.45 8.39 30.40
CA SER A 264 -5.45 7.92 29.43
C SER A 264 -4.58 9.06 28.90
N ILE A 265 -5.18 10.19 28.54
CA ILE A 265 -4.46 11.34 27.97
C ILE A 265 -3.64 12.08 29.03
N GLU A 266 -4.12 12.20 30.26
CA GLU A 266 -3.37 12.79 31.38
C GLU A 266 -2.14 11.94 31.73
N LYS A 267 -2.32 10.61 31.80
CA LYS A 267 -1.22 9.65 32.00
C LYS A 267 -0.19 9.73 30.88
N LEU A 268 -0.63 9.68 29.63
CA LEU A 268 0.22 9.84 28.45
C LEU A 268 1.02 11.16 28.50
N SER A 269 0.34 12.28 28.78
CA SER A 269 0.97 13.59 28.83
C SER A 269 2.02 13.69 29.93
N THR A 270 1.76 13.08 31.09
CA THR A 270 2.67 13.05 32.24
C THR A 270 3.94 12.28 31.91
N ILE A 271 3.81 11.07 31.37
CA ILE A 271 4.95 10.24 30.98
C ILE A 271 5.74 10.90 29.85
N LEU A 272 5.07 11.42 28.81
CA LEU A 272 5.76 12.13 27.73
C LEU A 272 6.56 13.34 28.23
N ARG A 273 6.02 14.15 29.16
CA ARG A 273 6.77 15.27 29.75
C ARG A 273 8.00 14.81 30.52
N LYS A 274 7.85 13.76 31.34
CA LYS A 274 8.92 13.20 32.15
C LYS A 274 10.04 12.63 31.28
N GLU A 275 9.68 11.85 30.27
CA GLU A 275 10.63 11.12 29.43
C GLU A 275 11.24 12.00 28.34
N ALA A 276 10.45 12.83 27.65
CA ALA A 276 10.99 13.72 26.61
C ALA A 276 11.88 14.84 27.17
N GLY A 277 11.68 15.22 28.43
CA GLY A 277 12.51 16.22 29.12
C GLY A 277 13.95 15.77 29.42
N LYS A 278 14.28 14.48 29.21
CA LYS A 278 15.63 13.93 29.40
C LYS A 278 16.56 14.16 28.20
N TYR A 279 16.01 14.65 27.08
CA TYR A 279 16.72 14.75 25.80
C TYR A 279 16.88 16.20 25.36
N ASP A 280 17.92 16.44 24.57
CA ASP A 280 18.15 17.72 23.93
C ASP A 280 16.98 18.11 23.02
N MET A 281 16.74 19.42 22.92
CA MET A 281 15.64 19.96 22.14
C MET A 281 15.87 19.69 20.64
N VAL A 282 14.90 19.01 20.02
CA VAL A 282 14.96 18.71 18.59
C VAL A 282 14.33 19.85 17.79
N SER A 283 15.10 20.42 16.87
CA SER A 283 14.61 21.49 16.01
C SER A 283 13.54 20.95 15.04
N LYS A 284 12.50 21.76 14.81
CA LYS A 284 11.42 21.40 13.87
C LYS A 284 11.93 21.18 12.45
N SER A 285 12.89 21.99 12.00
CA SER A 285 13.48 21.87 10.67
C SER A 285 14.29 20.59 10.51
N SER A 286 15.09 20.23 11.53
CA SER A 286 15.82 18.97 11.55
C SER A 286 14.85 17.79 11.49
N ARG A 287 13.82 17.77 12.34
CA ARG A 287 12.85 16.68 12.37
C ARG A 287 12.09 16.53 11.05
N ILE A 288 11.72 17.63 10.38
CA ILE A 288 11.08 17.57 9.05
C ILE A 288 12.01 16.90 8.03
N MET A 289 13.31 17.24 8.04
CA MET A 289 14.28 16.62 7.13
C MET A 289 14.41 15.11 7.40
N GLU A 290 14.48 14.72 8.68
CA GLU A 290 14.54 13.30 9.06
C GLU A 290 13.30 12.54 8.58
N ASN A 291 12.10 13.09 8.78
CA ASN A 291 10.86 12.47 8.30
C ASN A 291 10.87 12.29 6.77
N ILE A 292 11.41 13.26 6.03
CA ILE A 292 11.57 13.14 4.57
C ILE A 292 12.55 12.03 4.21
N LYS A 293 13.70 11.94 4.89
CA LYS A 293 14.67 10.85 4.71
C LYS A 293 14.01 9.49 4.97
N SER A 294 13.15 9.36 5.98
CA SER A 294 12.37 8.14 6.25
C SER A 294 11.44 7.73 5.10
N ILE A 295 10.73 8.70 4.50
CA ILE A 295 9.85 8.45 3.33
C ILE A 295 10.69 8.04 2.11
N LEU A 296 11.80 8.74 1.83
CA LEU A 296 12.70 8.41 0.72
C LEU A 296 13.32 7.02 0.89
N SER A 297 13.71 6.67 2.11
CA SER A 297 14.19 5.34 2.46
C SER A 297 13.14 4.27 2.17
N TYR A 298 11.88 4.50 2.55
CA TYR A 298 10.79 3.58 2.21
C TYR A 298 10.58 3.45 0.69
N GLN A 299 10.50 4.59 -0.01
CA GLN A 299 10.15 4.65 -1.42
C GLN A 299 11.24 4.01 -2.29
N PHE A 300 12.49 4.44 -2.12
CA PHE A 300 13.60 4.07 -3.00
C PHE A 300 14.58 3.06 -2.37
N GLY A 301 14.42 2.72 -1.09
CA GLY A 301 15.36 1.85 -0.39
C GLY A 301 16.67 2.53 0.02
N ASN A 302 16.78 3.84 -0.18
CA ASN A 302 17.97 4.62 0.17
C ASN A 302 17.56 6.01 0.71
N ALA A 303 17.94 6.31 1.95
CA ALA A 303 17.66 7.59 2.60
C ALA A 303 18.56 8.74 2.12
N GLU A 304 19.70 8.41 1.50
CA GLU A 304 20.80 9.34 1.18
C GLU A 304 20.88 9.66 -0.32
N ILE A 305 19.77 9.52 -1.04
CA ILE A 305 19.71 9.86 -2.47
C ILE A 305 20.08 11.33 -2.69
N PHE A 306 19.70 12.21 -1.76
CA PHE A 306 19.97 13.64 -1.88
C PHE A 306 21.18 14.06 -1.03
N PRO A 307 21.99 15.02 -1.53
CA PRO A 307 23.10 15.58 -0.77
C PRO A 307 22.67 16.20 0.56
N GLU A 308 23.65 16.35 1.44
CA GLU A 308 23.51 17.19 2.62
C GLU A 308 23.21 18.66 2.23
N GLU A 309 22.71 19.45 3.18
CA GLU A 309 22.30 20.85 3.00
C GLU A 309 21.06 21.08 2.10
N CYS A 310 20.16 20.10 2.02
CA CYS A 310 18.86 20.30 1.40
C CYS A 310 17.99 21.30 2.20
N ARG A 311 17.29 22.19 1.49
CA ARG A 311 16.30 23.11 2.06
C ARG A 311 14.89 22.62 1.76
N ILE A 312 14.06 22.54 2.79
CA ILE A 312 12.65 22.16 2.66
C ILE A 312 11.78 23.40 2.60
N LYS A 313 10.87 23.44 1.62
CA LYS A 313 9.83 24.48 1.49
C LYS A 313 8.45 23.84 1.50
N GLY A 314 7.44 24.61 1.89
CA GLY A 314 6.05 24.16 1.96
C GLY A 314 5.65 23.66 3.34
N LYS A 315 4.45 23.08 3.42
CA LYS A 315 3.89 22.47 4.63
C LYS A 315 3.47 21.06 4.28
N TYR A 316 3.52 20.14 5.24
CA TYR A 316 2.97 18.82 5.07
C TYR A 316 1.50 18.90 4.60
N PRO A 317 1.07 18.12 3.59
CA PRO A 317 1.81 17.07 2.87
C PRO A 317 2.49 17.49 1.56
N ASN A 318 2.71 18.78 1.34
CA ASN A 318 3.20 19.38 0.09
C ASN A 318 4.63 19.92 0.23
N PHE A 319 5.54 19.12 0.79
CA PHE A 319 6.95 19.49 0.93
C PHE A 319 7.69 19.47 -0.41
N LYS A 320 8.54 20.47 -0.63
CA LYS A 320 9.46 20.56 -1.76
C LYS A 320 10.89 20.56 -1.27
N ILE A 321 11.74 19.75 -1.89
CA ILE A 321 13.16 19.60 -1.56
C ILE A 321 13.97 20.43 -2.55
N PHE A 322 14.84 21.30 -2.05
CA PHE A 322 15.74 22.13 -2.86
C PHE A 322 17.20 21.91 -2.47
N HIS A 323 18.09 21.90 -3.45
CA HIS A 323 19.54 21.92 -3.25
C HIS A 323 20.18 22.93 -4.21
N LYS A 324 21.03 23.81 -3.68
CA LYS A 324 21.70 24.90 -4.45
C LYS A 324 20.75 25.69 -5.37
N GLY A 325 19.56 26.01 -4.87
CA GLY A 325 18.53 26.78 -5.59
C GLY A 325 17.67 25.97 -6.59
N LYS A 326 18.02 24.72 -6.88
CA LYS A 326 17.26 23.83 -7.77
C LYS A 326 16.33 22.93 -6.98
N GLN A 327 15.11 22.73 -7.46
CA GLN A 327 14.18 21.76 -6.87
C GLN A 327 14.63 20.35 -7.25
N LEU A 328 14.67 19.43 -6.29
CA LEU A 328 15.00 18.02 -6.51
C LEU A 328 13.74 17.19 -6.65
N GLY A 329 12.76 17.42 -5.78
CA GLY A 329 11.49 16.70 -5.78
C GLY A 329 10.43 17.37 -4.92
N MET A 330 9.23 16.81 -4.95
CA MET A 330 8.06 17.26 -4.20
C MET A 330 7.25 16.06 -3.71
N MET A 331 6.79 16.12 -2.46
CA MET A 331 5.82 15.17 -1.93
C MET A 331 4.46 15.41 -2.58
N VAL A 332 3.87 14.34 -3.10
CA VAL A 332 2.56 14.36 -3.74
C VAL A 332 1.55 13.71 -2.80
N GLU A 333 0.63 14.52 -2.27
CA GLU A 333 -0.38 14.10 -1.29
C GLU A 333 -1.17 12.85 -1.73
N SER A 334 -1.59 12.80 -3.00
CA SER A 334 -2.38 11.68 -3.53
C SER A 334 -1.62 10.34 -3.58
N ARG A 335 -0.29 10.36 -3.54
CA ARG A 335 0.57 9.16 -3.53
C ARG A 335 1.25 8.92 -2.18
N GLY A 336 1.36 9.95 -1.34
CA GLY A 336 2.16 9.91 -0.11
C GLY A 336 3.66 9.76 -0.34
N MET A 337 4.13 9.98 -1.57
CA MET A 337 5.50 9.71 -2.03
C MET A 337 6.09 10.95 -2.72
N PHE A 338 7.42 10.93 -2.92
CA PHE A 338 8.14 11.98 -3.64
C PHE A 338 8.14 11.74 -5.15
N SER A 339 7.73 12.78 -5.87
CA SER A 339 7.92 12.96 -7.29
C SER A 339 9.20 13.73 -7.55
N LEU A 340 10.02 13.26 -8.48
CA LEU A 340 11.31 13.85 -8.80
C LEU A 340 11.21 14.83 -9.97
N THR A 341 12.13 15.79 -9.96
CA THR A 341 12.50 16.60 -11.13
C THR A 341 13.69 15.95 -11.82
N ILE A 342 14.12 16.46 -12.98
CA ILE A 342 15.37 16.00 -13.64
C ILE A 342 16.59 16.08 -12.70
N GLU A 343 16.69 17.13 -11.88
CA GLU A 343 17.85 17.29 -10.99
C GLU A 343 17.81 16.28 -9.83
N GLY A 344 16.62 15.92 -9.35
CA GLY A 344 16.46 14.80 -8.41
C GLY A 344 16.67 13.43 -9.07
N GLY A 345 16.24 13.27 -10.33
CA GLY A 345 16.46 12.06 -11.12
C GLY A 345 17.95 11.76 -11.32
N LYS A 346 18.76 12.79 -11.61
CA LYS A 346 20.23 12.69 -11.65
C LYS A 346 20.85 12.18 -10.34
N MET A 347 20.19 12.42 -9.21
CA MET A 347 20.66 11.93 -7.92
C MET A 347 20.24 10.48 -7.70
N LEU A 348 19.01 10.12 -8.08
CA LEU A 348 18.53 8.74 -8.03
C LEU A 348 19.36 7.82 -8.96
N ALA A 349 19.67 8.26 -10.18
CA ALA A 349 20.50 7.52 -11.14
C ALA A 349 21.85 7.08 -10.56
N LYS A 350 22.48 7.91 -9.70
CA LYS A 350 23.74 7.56 -9.03
C LYS A 350 23.64 6.39 -8.06
N SER A 351 22.45 6.08 -7.57
CA SER A 351 22.21 4.90 -6.71
C SER A 351 22.01 3.60 -7.50
N ASN A 352 22.10 3.64 -8.83
CA ASN A 352 21.88 2.50 -9.72
C ASN A 352 20.59 1.72 -9.37
N SER A 353 19.50 2.46 -9.18
CA SER A 353 18.19 1.91 -8.82
C SER A 353 17.09 2.73 -9.49
N TYR A 354 16.00 2.07 -9.85
CA TYR A 354 14.85 2.67 -10.56
C TYR A 354 15.22 3.31 -11.90
N PHE A 355 16.25 2.76 -12.56
CA PHE A 355 16.64 3.18 -13.90
C PHE A 355 15.89 2.40 -14.98
N VAL A 356 15.73 3.05 -16.11
CA VAL A 356 15.32 2.45 -17.39
C VAL A 356 16.30 2.98 -18.43
N HIS A 357 17.11 2.10 -19.01
CA HIS A 357 18.02 2.44 -20.08
C HIS A 357 17.26 2.56 -21.39
N ILE A 358 17.39 3.71 -22.06
CA ILE A 358 16.70 3.99 -23.31
C ILE A 358 17.69 4.15 -24.47
N GLU A 359 17.20 3.98 -25.69
CA GLU A 359 17.92 4.33 -26.92
C GLU A 359 18.21 5.84 -27.03
N ASP A 360 18.97 6.22 -28.06
CA ASP A 360 19.41 7.61 -28.26
C ASP A 360 18.28 8.54 -28.76
N PHE A 361 17.32 8.87 -27.89
CA PHE A 361 16.33 9.92 -28.13
C PHE A 361 16.01 10.74 -26.86
N VAL A 362 15.35 11.90 -27.04
CA VAL A 362 14.83 12.73 -25.94
C VAL A 362 13.33 12.45 -25.77
N PRO A 363 12.88 11.88 -24.63
CA PRO A 363 11.48 11.53 -24.44
C PRO A 363 10.55 12.76 -24.35
N HIS A 364 9.65 12.90 -25.32
CA HIS A 364 8.58 13.90 -25.28
C HIS A 364 7.26 13.21 -24.93
N GLY A 365 6.79 13.37 -23.69
CA GLY A 365 5.50 12.82 -23.23
C GLY A 365 5.59 11.42 -22.62
N SER A 366 5.85 10.38 -23.42
CA SER A 366 5.92 9.00 -22.94
C SER A 366 7.11 8.26 -23.57
N VAL A 367 7.66 7.29 -22.83
CA VAL A 367 8.60 6.29 -23.35
C VAL A 367 7.81 5.00 -23.59
N PHE A 368 7.97 4.44 -24.79
CA PHE A 368 7.38 3.16 -25.16
C PHE A 368 8.47 2.08 -25.13
N GLU A 369 8.05 0.85 -24.82
CA GLU A 369 8.88 -0.36 -24.69
C GLU A 369 9.94 -0.55 -25.78
N VAL A 370 9.63 -0.13 -27.02
CA VAL A 370 10.56 -0.25 -28.18
C VAL A 370 11.85 0.55 -27.97
N GLY A 371 11.84 1.54 -27.08
CA GLY A 371 13.00 2.35 -26.75
C GLY A 371 13.78 1.86 -25.54
N ASP A 372 13.38 0.79 -24.85
CA ASP A 372 13.97 0.34 -23.58
C ASP A 372 14.95 -0.83 -23.80
N VAL A 373 16.20 -0.66 -23.36
CA VAL A 373 17.30 -1.63 -23.54
C VAL A 373 17.48 -2.50 -22.30
N ASP A 374 17.26 -1.93 -21.12
CA ASP A 374 17.37 -2.60 -19.82
C ASP A 374 16.61 -1.81 -18.75
N ALA A 375 16.14 -2.47 -17.70
CA ALA A 375 15.42 -1.82 -16.61
C ALA A 375 15.66 -2.49 -15.26
N ASP A 376 15.63 -1.71 -14.18
CA ASP A 376 15.76 -2.24 -12.83
C ASP A 376 14.57 -3.16 -12.48
N LYS A 377 14.85 -4.45 -12.24
CA LYS A 377 13.85 -5.46 -11.85
C LYS A 377 13.08 -5.13 -10.57
N LYS A 378 13.52 -4.14 -9.77
CA LYS A 378 12.78 -3.63 -8.60
C LYS A 378 11.59 -2.75 -8.98
N ILE A 379 11.54 -2.24 -10.21
CA ILE A 379 10.47 -1.36 -10.69
C ILE A 379 9.15 -2.12 -10.66
N ARG A 380 8.12 -1.46 -10.14
CA ARG A 380 6.73 -1.88 -10.22
C ARG A 380 5.93 -0.78 -10.90
N CYS A 381 4.80 -1.14 -11.51
CA CYS A 381 3.86 -0.16 -12.04
C CYS A 381 3.50 0.87 -10.96
N GLY A 382 3.61 2.15 -11.32
CA GLY A 382 3.42 3.29 -10.47
C GLY A 382 4.68 3.78 -9.74
N ASP A 383 5.84 3.10 -9.81
CA ASP A 383 7.10 3.61 -9.22
C ASP A 383 7.62 4.85 -9.96
N GLU A 384 8.38 5.67 -9.23
CA GLU A 384 9.10 6.79 -9.81
C GLU A 384 10.40 6.29 -10.45
N VAL A 385 10.63 6.62 -11.72
CA VAL A 385 11.76 6.08 -12.51
C VAL A 385 12.53 7.18 -13.25
N VAL A 386 13.79 6.86 -13.57
CA VAL A 386 14.69 7.70 -14.38
C VAL A 386 15.01 7.01 -15.70
N ALA A 387 14.76 7.71 -16.82
CA ALA A 387 15.18 7.24 -18.14
C ALA A 387 16.59 7.73 -18.44
N ILE A 388 17.49 6.81 -18.78
CA ILE A 388 18.93 7.04 -18.91
C ILE A 388 19.40 6.57 -20.29
N HIS A 389 20.17 7.37 -20.99
CA HIS A 389 20.96 6.91 -22.14
C HIS A 389 22.44 7.07 -21.80
N ASP A 390 23.20 5.99 -21.90
CA ASP A 390 24.56 5.89 -21.34
C ASP A 390 24.59 6.32 -19.86
N ASP A 391 25.19 7.47 -19.55
CA ASP A 391 25.27 8.07 -18.21
C ASP A 391 24.37 9.31 -18.06
N GLU A 392 23.56 9.63 -19.07
CA GLU A 392 22.76 10.82 -19.11
C GLU A 392 21.29 10.56 -18.72
N VAL A 393 20.84 11.22 -17.65
CA VAL A 393 19.41 11.27 -17.31
C VAL A 393 18.65 12.17 -18.28
N ARG A 394 17.79 11.56 -19.10
CA ARG A 394 17.00 12.24 -20.13
C ARG A 394 15.57 12.55 -19.68
N ALA A 395 14.98 11.71 -18.84
CA ALA A 395 13.64 11.92 -18.32
C ALA A 395 13.45 11.36 -16.91
N VAL A 396 12.44 11.90 -16.21
CA VAL A 396 11.86 11.32 -15.00
C VAL A 396 10.36 11.16 -15.19
N GLY A 397 9.82 10.06 -14.70
CA GLY A 397 8.42 9.73 -14.89
C GLY A 397 7.91 8.70 -13.90
N VAL A 398 6.75 8.14 -14.24
CA VAL A 398 6.12 7.05 -13.50
C VAL A 398 6.13 5.82 -14.40
N ALA A 399 6.55 4.69 -13.86
CA ALA A 399 6.50 3.42 -14.56
C ALA A 399 5.04 3.00 -14.78
N GLU A 400 4.69 2.62 -16.00
CA GLU A 400 3.39 2.06 -16.36
C GLU A 400 3.46 0.53 -16.46
N MET A 401 4.66 -0.04 -16.54
CA MET A 401 4.97 -1.48 -16.58
C MET A 401 5.99 -1.84 -15.49
N ASN A 402 6.11 -3.12 -15.13
CA ASN A 402 7.18 -3.54 -14.21
C ASN A 402 8.53 -3.67 -14.97
N GLY A 403 9.66 -3.72 -14.25
CA GLY A 403 10.98 -3.73 -14.90
C GLY A 403 11.27 -4.95 -15.79
N GLU A 404 10.65 -6.11 -15.54
CA GLU A 404 10.76 -7.28 -16.43
C GLU A 404 9.92 -7.08 -17.70
N GLU A 405 8.70 -6.57 -17.54
CA GLU A 405 7.81 -6.24 -18.65
C GLU A 405 8.42 -5.17 -19.57
N MET A 406 9.16 -4.20 -19.02
CA MET A 406 9.90 -3.14 -19.73
C MET A 406 10.97 -3.64 -20.72
N VAL A 407 11.42 -4.88 -20.55
CA VAL A 407 12.47 -5.49 -21.38
C VAL A 407 11.88 -6.56 -22.30
N GLU A 408 10.85 -7.27 -21.85
CA GLU A 408 10.27 -8.39 -22.58
C GLU A 408 9.14 -7.98 -23.53
N SER A 409 8.50 -6.83 -23.33
CA SER A 409 7.32 -6.45 -24.09
C SER A 409 7.67 -5.82 -25.44
N VAL A 410 6.89 -6.18 -26.47
CA VAL A 410 7.06 -5.62 -27.82
C VAL A 410 6.25 -4.34 -28.07
N ARG A 411 5.36 -3.99 -27.13
CA ARG A 411 4.46 -2.83 -27.20
C ARG A 411 3.98 -2.44 -25.82
N GLY A 412 3.78 -1.16 -25.61
CA GLY A 412 3.28 -0.63 -24.34
C GLY A 412 3.91 0.73 -24.05
N GLU A 413 3.23 1.51 -23.22
CA GLU A 413 3.85 2.67 -22.58
C GLU A 413 4.61 2.15 -21.36
N ALA A 414 5.94 2.34 -21.34
CA ALA A 414 6.80 1.92 -20.24
C ALA A 414 6.87 3.00 -19.16
N ILE A 415 7.05 4.26 -19.59
CA ILE A 415 7.19 5.41 -18.69
C ILE A 415 6.28 6.54 -19.14
N LYS A 416 5.44 6.99 -18.22
CA LYS A 416 4.73 8.27 -18.35
C LYS A 416 5.63 9.40 -17.88
N VAL A 417 6.21 10.15 -18.81
CA VAL A 417 7.22 11.17 -18.51
C VAL A 417 6.55 12.40 -17.87
N ARG A 418 7.17 12.89 -16.80
CA ARG A 418 6.75 14.13 -16.13
C ARG A 418 7.64 15.29 -16.51
N HIS A 419 8.96 15.11 -16.37
CA HIS A 419 9.96 16.10 -16.75
C HIS A 419 11.00 15.42 -17.65
N TYR A 420 11.44 16.14 -18.68
CA TYR A 420 12.51 15.71 -19.57
C TYR A 420 13.57 16.81 -19.68
N LYS A 421 14.78 16.42 -20.09
CA LYS A 421 15.85 17.36 -20.43
C LYS A 421 15.46 18.09 -21.73
N LYS A 422 15.48 19.42 -21.69
CA LYS A 422 15.30 20.25 -22.88
C LYS A 422 16.50 20.18 -23.80
#